data_AF-A0A8I1N574-F1
#
_entry.id   AF-A0A8I1N574-F1
#
_cell.length_a   1.000
_cell.length_b   1.000
_cell.length_c   1.000
_cell.angle_alpha   90.00
_cell.angle_beta   90.00
_cell.angle_gamma   90.00
#
_symmetry.space_group_name_H-M   'P 1'
#
loop_
_entity.id
_entity.type
_entity.pdbx_description
1 polymer ?
#
loop_
_entity_poly.entity_id
_entity_poly.type
_entity_poly.pdbx_seq_one_letter_code
_entity_poly.pdbx_strand_id
1 'polypeptide(L)'
;MSTTIDSMRALARAFAGAAGLMLAGAVWAQSPPLGPPLITVDKTDLSAGVLTGMVNLQVKQVVDENNASLAAHGKDARVSAGPVQFNSPYIIATQHTNQPNEWMVTLPVMINIHVHVPHWFDRDVFVPLNLNVTCNGWQTGVGNLKVDPQFGPPSFEGGSWVEDAPGLALIKDAVNAQVRSSFNLPAAMSQLLSPCVSLGVAQGTGPNDKFAAILFDLPPTTGGGPTRGHLGDVTGALKPHITVTYISLKRLVAHTLPGGTVLYQPTENIVLDTYADFTQRVSSALTLKENDVVTLNMPPAVIQPPLFDKLVVIANVNQEGASSIQDSAFDVFPQTANYGPGRHTLQITKTYSQPPGPGHTKPLIVHVPAYELTYDVSYQGLPVIRVQ
;
A
#
# COMPACT_ATOMS: atom_id res chain seq x y z
N MET A 1 59.44 6.96 10.97
CA MET A 1 58.13 7.46 10.49
C MET A 1 57.75 6.66 9.26
N SER A 2 57.20 5.45 9.44
CA SER A 2 56.97 4.49 8.35
C SER A 2 56.05 3.35 8.81
N THR A 3 54.85 3.67 9.29
CA THR A 3 53.87 2.64 9.70
C THR A 3 52.40 3.06 9.50
N THR A 4 52.11 4.17 8.84
CA THR A 4 50.74 4.71 8.74
C THR A 4 50.18 4.78 7.32
N ILE A 5 50.99 4.47 6.29
CA ILE A 5 50.59 4.60 4.87
C ILE A 5 50.24 3.24 4.23
N ASP A 6 50.78 2.12 4.72
CA ASP A 6 50.45 0.78 4.19
C ASP A 6 49.11 0.23 4.70
N SER A 7 48.61 0.73 5.82
CA SER A 7 47.30 0.33 6.39
C SER A 7 46.11 0.86 5.59
N MET A 8 46.28 1.96 4.84
CA MET A 8 45.20 2.59 4.07
C MET A 8 45.03 2.00 2.66
N ARG A 9 46.04 1.32 2.11
CA ARG A 9 45.93 0.62 0.81
C ARG A 9 45.34 -0.79 0.92
N ALA A 10 45.43 -1.43 2.08
CA ALA A 10 44.76 -2.71 2.35
C ALA A 10 43.24 -2.57 2.55
N LEU A 11 42.78 -1.44 3.07
CA LEU A 11 41.35 -1.14 3.23
C LEU A 11 40.66 -0.72 1.92
N ALA A 12 41.41 -0.12 0.97
CA ALA A 12 40.87 0.30 -0.33
C ALA A 12 40.69 -0.85 -1.35
N ARG A 13 41.22 -2.05 -1.07
CA ARG A 13 41.02 -3.25 -1.91
C ARG A 13 40.00 -4.24 -1.34
N ALA A 14 39.48 -3.99 -0.14
CA ALA A 14 38.38 -4.75 0.44
C ALA A 14 36.98 -4.22 0.03
N PHE A 15 36.91 -3.06 -0.64
CA PHE A 15 35.65 -2.41 -1.03
C PHE A 15 35.26 -2.56 -2.52
N ALA A 16 36.03 -3.29 -3.33
CA ALA A 16 35.78 -3.44 -4.77
C ALA A 16 35.33 -4.86 -5.19
N GLY A 17 35.04 -5.76 -4.24
CA GLY A 17 34.75 -7.18 -4.53
C GLY A 17 33.37 -7.68 -4.14
N ALA A 18 32.46 -6.82 -3.67
CA ALA A 18 31.14 -7.23 -3.14
C ALA A 18 29.95 -6.55 -3.86
N ALA A 19 30.08 -6.28 -5.15
CA ALA A 19 28.99 -5.80 -6.02
C ALA A 19 28.27 -6.93 -6.77
N GLY A 20 28.43 -8.19 -6.36
CA GLY A 20 27.92 -9.35 -7.07
C GLY A 20 27.42 -10.42 -6.13
N LEU A 21 26.32 -10.14 -5.44
CA LEU A 21 25.34 -11.09 -4.88
C LEU A 21 24.39 -10.26 -4.03
N MET A 22 23.41 -9.65 -4.68
CA MET A 22 22.18 -9.27 -4.00
C MET A 22 21.51 -10.57 -3.58
N LEU A 23 21.85 -11.05 -2.39
CA LEU A 23 21.05 -12.00 -1.66
C LEU A 23 19.68 -11.35 -1.51
N ALA A 24 18.71 -11.87 -2.25
CA ALA A 24 17.29 -11.63 -2.05
C ALA A 24 16.92 -12.11 -0.64
N GLY A 25 17.16 -11.26 0.34
CA GLY A 25 16.53 -11.37 1.64
C GLY A 25 15.07 -11.02 1.43
N ALA A 26 14.20 -12.03 1.41
CA ALA A 26 12.77 -11.85 1.62
C ALA A 26 12.55 -11.37 3.06
N VAL A 27 12.89 -10.10 3.31
CA VAL A 27 12.15 -9.29 4.26
C VAL A 27 10.71 -9.24 3.73
N TRP A 28 9.73 -8.97 4.58
CA TRP A 28 8.39 -8.53 4.20
C TRP A 28 8.46 -7.23 3.37
N ALA A 29 9.05 -7.33 2.20
CA ALA A 29 9.26 -6.23 1.29
C ALA A 29 7.93 -6.04 0.57
N GLN A 30 7.43 -4.83 0.66
CA GLN A 30 6.29 -4.41 -0.14
C GLN A 30 6.77 -4.34 -1.59
N SER A 31 5.97 -4.83 -2.52
CA SER A 31 6.27 -4.63 -3.94
C SER A 31 6.39 -3.12 -4.20
N PRO A 32 7.31 -2.67 -5.07
CA PRO A 32 7.42 -1.25 -5.35
C PRO A 32 6.11 -0.73 -5.98
N PRO A 33 5.71 0.52 -5.70
CA PRO A 33 4.51 1.07 -6.30
C PRO A 33 4.61 1.15 -7.83
N LEU A 34 3.50 0.83 -8.48
CA LEU A 34 3.23 0.95 -9.90
C LEU A 34 2.26 2.09 -10.12
N GLY A 35 2.65 3.12 -10.89
CA GLY A 35 1.83 4.27 -11.27
C GLY A 35 0.86 4.79 -10.18
N PRO A 36 -0.24 5.46 -10.53
CA PRO A 36 -0.46 6.12 -11.82
C PRO A 36 0.72 7.06 -12.18
N PRO A 37 0.93 7.35 -13.47
CA PRO A 37 1.98 8.28 -13.87
C PRO A 37 1.79 9.65 -13.22
N LEU A 38 2.90 10.39 -13.08
CA LEU A 38 2.84 11.80 -12.70
C LEU A 38 2.11 12.60 -13.77
N ILE A 39 1.38 13.63 -13.33
CA ILE A 39 0.57 14.52 -14.18
C ILE A 39 1.35 15.08 -15.38
N THR A 40 0.66 15.17 -16.52
CA THR A 40 1.22 15.71 -17.77
C THR A 40 0.40 16.92 -18.25
N VAL A 41 0.68 18.08 -17.68
CA VAL A 41 0.38 19.43 -18.23
C VAL A 41 -1.10 19.90 -18.22
N ASP A 42 -2.11 19.03 -18.37
CA ASP A 42 -3.53 19.42 -18.41
C ASP A 42 -4.26 19.17 -17.07
N LYS A 43 -4.28 20.20 -16.23
CA LYS A 43 -4.65 20.07 -14.81
C LYS A 43 -6.16 20.13 -14.61
N THR A 44 -6.75 19.03 -14.15
CA THR A 44 -7.96 19.10 -13.32
C THR A 44 -7.51 19.05 -11.86
N ASP A 45 -8.09 19.91 -11.03
CA ASP A 45 -7.74 20.00 -9.62
C ASP A 45 -8.92 19.63 -8.71
N LEU A 46 -8.61 18.85 -7.67
CA LEU A 46 -9.45 18.66 -6.51
C LEU A 46 -8.81 19.43 -5.36
N SER A 47 -9.31 20.65 -5.15
CA SER A 47 -8.77 21.54 -4.11
C SER A 47 -8.92 20.92 -2.71
N ALA A 48 -7.92 21.14 -1.86
CA ALA A 48 -7.99 20.76 -0.45
C ALA A 48 -9.15 21.46 0.26
N GLY A 49 -9.52 22.67 -0.19
CA GLY A 49 -10.70 23.40 0.28
C GLY A 49 -12.03 22.66 0.08
N VAL A 50 -12.23 22.00 -1.06
CA VAL A 50 -13.44 21.19 -1.31
C VAL A 50 -13.48 19.96 -0.41
N LEU A 51 -12.37 19.22 -0.31
CA LEU A 51 -12.27 18.03 0.55
C LEU A 51 -12.49 18.37 2.04
N THR A 52 -11.85 19.44 2.51
CA THR A 52 -11.98 19.89 3.91
C THR A 52 -13.35 20.50 4.18
N GLY A 53 -13.98 21.14 3.20
CA GLY A 53 -15.37 21.58 3.27
C GLY A 53 -16.33 20.40 3.47
N MET A 54 -16.14 19.30 2.75
CA MET A 54 -16.90 18.07 2.95
C MET A 54 -16.66 17.47 4.35
N VAL A 55 -15.41 17.42 4.82
CA VAL A 55 -15.11 16.96 6.19
C VAL A 55 -15.80 17.86 7.23
N ASN A 56 -15.74 19.18 7.09
CA ASN A 56 -16.41 20.13 7.99
C ASN A 56 -17.92 19.89 8.07
N LEU A 57 -18.59 19.68 6.93
CA LEU A 57 -20.02 19.38 6.89
C LEU A 57 -20.35 18.08 7.64
N GLN A 58 -19.52 17.05 7.47
CA GLN A 58 -19.72 15.76 8.14
C GLN A 58 -19.45 15.83 9.65
N VAL A 59 -18.37 16.49 10.05
CA VAL A 59 -18.08 16.74 11.47
C VAL A 59 -19.23 17.52 12.11
N LYS A 60 -19.75 18.54 11.43
CA LYS A 60 -20.90 19.31 11.92
C LYS A 60 -22.13 18.41 12.11
N GLN A 61 -22.46 17.57 11.13
CA GLN A 61 -23.59 16.64 11.23
C GLN A 61 -23.44 15.69 12.43
N VAL A 62 -22.27 15.08 12.60
CA VAL A 62 -21.99 14.16 13.72
C VAL A 62 -22.09 14.88 15.06
N VAL A 63 -21.58 16.12 15.17
CA VAL A 63 -21.69 16.93 16.40
C VAL A 63 -23.15 17.28 16.71
N ASP A 64 -23.92 17.68 15.70
CA ASP A 64 -25.34 18.04 15.85
C ASP A 64 -26.17 16.81 16.29
N GLU A 65 -25.92 15.62 15.71
CA GLU A 65 -26.54 14.35 16.10
C GLU A 65 -26.17 13.93 17.53
N ASN A 66 -24.90 14.07 17.93
CA ASN A 66 -24.47 13.78 19.29
C ASN A 66 -25.11 14.73 20.31
N ASN A 67 -25.17 16.02 20.02
CA ASN A 67 -25.84 16.99 20.89
C ASN A 67 -27.33 16.71 21.04
N ALA A 68 -28.02 16.30 19.97
CA ALA A 68 -29.42 15.90 20.03
C ALA A 68 -29.61 14.65 20.91
N SER A 69 -28.72 13.65 20.77
CA SER A 69 -28.74 12.44 21.61
C SER A 69 -28.48 12.75 23.08
N LEU A 70 -27.48 13.58 23.39
CA LEU A 70 -27.17 14.00 24.76
C LEU A 70 -28.35 14.73 25.41
N ALA A 71 -29.00 15.63 24.66
CA ALA A 71 -30.20 16.33 25.10
C ALA A 71 -31.36 15.37 25.37
N ALA A 72 -31.58 14.37 24.49
CA ALA A 72 -32.62 13.35 24.68
C ALA A 72 -32.40 12.48 25.94
N HIS A 73 -31.13 12.29 26.35
CA HIS A 73 -30.76 11.55 27.56
C HIS A 73 -30.61 12.44 28.80
N GLY A 74 -31.00 13.72 28.73
CA GLY A 74 -30.92 14.65 29.85
C GLY A 74 -29.49 14.92 30.34
N LYS A 75 -28.50 14.81 29.44
CA LYS A 75 -27.09 15.13 29.75
C LYS A 75 -26.82 16.60 29.42
N ASP A 76 -26.19 17.30 30.37
CA ASP A 76 -25.78 18.70 30.18
C ASP A 76 -24.48 18.87 29.38
N ALA A 77 -23.89 17.77 28.90
CA ALA A 77 -22.71 17.78 28.06
C ALA A 77 -23.00 18.41 26.68
N ARG A 78 -22.06 19.21 26.17
CA ARG A 78 -22.11 19.85 24.86
C ARG A 78 -20.86 19.52 24.07
N VAL A 79 -21.06 19.24 22.79
CA VAL A 79 -19.98 19.00 21.83
C VAL A 79 -20.02 20.12 20.79
N SER A 80 -18.87 20.67 20.40
CA SER A 80 -18.77 21.63 19.31
C SER A 80 -17.56 21.33 18.43
N ALA A 81 -17.64 21.67 17.15
CA ALA A 81 -16.54 21.49 16.22
C ALA A 81 -15.69 22.76 16.16
N GLY A 82 -14.38 22.62 16.38
CA GLY A 82 -13.41 23.65 16.04
C GLY A 82 -13.14 23.70 14.52
N PRO A 83 -12.38 24.69 14.03
CA PRO A 83 -12.01 24.74 12.62
C PRO A 83 -11.17 23.52 12.25
N VAL A 84 -11.60 22.78 11.23
CA VAL A 84 -10.80 21.69 10.66
C VAL A 84 -9.52 22.27 10.07
N GLN A 85 -8.38 21.72 10.49
CA GLN A 85 -7.07 22.08 9.97
C GLN A 85 -6.62 21.05 8.94
N PHE A 86 -5.79 21.46 7.98
CA PHE A 86 -5.20 20.54 7.00
C PHE A 86 -3.80 20.98 6.60
N ASN A 87 -2.99 20.00 6.23
CA ASN A 87 -1.64 20.23 5.70
C ASN A 87 -1.62 20.07 4.18
N SER A 88 -0.50 20.47 3.56
CA SER A 88 -0.32 20.27 2.12
C SER A 88 -0.39 18.79 1.76
N PRO A 89 -1.06 18.42 0.65
CA PRO A 89 -1.12 17.05 0.19
C PRO A 89 0.26 16.56 -0.25
N TYR A 90 0.50 15.26 -0.12
CA TYR A 90 1.75 14.62 -0.53
C TYR A 90 1.49 13.25 -1.15
N ILE A 91 2.45 12.74 -1.92
CA ILE A 91 2.36 11.44 -2.59
C ILE A 91 3.02 10.38 -1.70
N ILE A 92 2.33 9.27 -1.45
CA ILE A 92 2.87 8.06 -0.81
C ILE A 92 2.43 6.80 -1.56
N ALA A 93 3.14 5.70 -1.36
CA ALA A 93 2.76 4.41 -1.88
C ALA A 93 1.75 3.71 -0.97
N THR A 94 0.84 2.92 -1.54
CA THR A 94 0.12 1.90 -0.79
C THR A 94 1.11 0.86 -0.24
N GLN A 95 0.69 0.14 0.80
CA GLN A 95 1.56 -0.70 1.64
C GLN A 95 1.10 -2.17 1.68
N HIS A 96 0.59 -2.65 0.56
CA HIS A 96 0.20 -4.04 0.39
C HIS A 96 1.42 -4.96 0.30
N THR A 97 1.30 -6.12 0.94
CA THR A 97 2.31 -7.18 0.93
C THR A 97 1.99 -8.29 -0.06
N ASN A 98 0.72 -8.40 -0.46
CA ASN A 98 0.16 -9.50 -1.23
C ASN A 98 -0.51 -9.06 -2.56
N GLN A 99 -0.48 -7.78 -2.86
CA GLN A 99 -1.03 -7.24 -4.10
C GLN A 99 -0.15 -6.07 -4.58
N PRO A 100 -0.30 -5.65 -5.84
CA PRO A 100 0.47 -4.53 -6.37
C PRO A 100 0.22 -3.25 -5.56
N ASN A 101 1.31 -2.55 -5.27
CA ASN A 101 1.22 -1.21 -4.72
C ASN A 101 1.07 -0.16 -5.81
N GLU A 102 0.50 0.98 -5.47
CA GLU A 102 0.35 2.14 -6.34
C GLU A 102 0.59 3.43 -5.55
N TRP A 103 0.89 4.51 -6.27
CA TRP A 103 0.97 5.84 -5.72
C TRP A 103 -0.42 6.38 -5.42
N MET A 104 -0.56 6.96 -4.25
CA MET A 104 -1.75 7.67 -3.80
C MET A 104 -1.37 9.04 -3.27
N VAL A 105 -2.33 9.96 -3.28
CA VAL A 105 -2.16 11.30 -2.70
C VAL A 105 -2.85 11.33 -1.35
N THR A 106 -2.13 11.66 -0.30
CA THR A 106 -2.69 11.84 1.04
C THR A 106 -2.85 13.31 1.36
N LEU A 107 -4.07 13.70 1.75
CA LEU A 107 -4.35 14.99 2.36
C LEU A 107 -4.53 14.80 3.88
N PRO A 108 -3.58 15.23 4.71
CA PRO A 108 -3.71 15.15 6.16
C PRO A 108 -4.65 16.24 6.67
N VAL A 109 -5.65 15.81 7.44
CA VAL A 109 -6.67 16.65 8.04
C VAL A 109 -6.66 16.41 9.56
N MET A 110 -6.83 17.48 10.33
CA MET A 110 -6.98 17.42 11.78
C MET A 110 -8.34 18.00 12.16
N ILE A 111 -9.19 17.13 12.69
CA ILE A 111 -10.50 17.51 13.20
C ILE A 111 -10.32 17.90 14.67
N ASN A 112 -10.83 19.06 15.04
CA ASN A 112 -10.86 19.51 16.43
C ASN A 112 -12.30 19.46 16.94
N ILE A 113 -12.52 18.76 18.04
CA ILE A 113 -13.81 18.66 18.73
C ILE A 113 -13.64 19.16 20.16
N HIS A 114 -14.41 20.17 20.53
CA HIS A 114 -14.49 20.69 21.88
C HIS A 114 -15.64 20.02 22.63
N VAL A 115 -15.34 19.40 23.77
CA VAL A 115 -16.31 18.76 24.66
C VAL A 115 -16.37 19.56 25.96
N HIS A 116 -17.55 20.13 26.23
CA HIS A 116 -17.85 20.87 27.44
C HIS A 116 -18.81 20.06 28.31
N VAL A 117 -18.42 19.77 29.55
CA VAL A 117 -19.31 19.18 30.55
C VAL A 117 -19.42 20.16 31.72
N PRO A 118 -20.57 20.85 31.89
CA PRO A 118 -20.72 21.90 32.88
C PRO A 118 -20.31 21.45 34.28
N HIS A 119 -19.46 22.22 34.96
CA HIS A 119 -18.95 21.94 36.30
C HIS A 119 -18.01 20.73 36.44
N TRP A 120 -17.70 20.01 35.36
CA TRP A 120 -16.80 18.86 35.39
C TRP A 120 -15.50 19.11 34.64
N PHE A 121 -15.56 19.35 33.33
CA PHE A 121 -14.36 19.56 32.52
C PHE A 121 -14.66 20.18 31.14
N ASP A 122 -13.60 20.75 30.57
CA ASP A 122 -13.48 21.13 29.17
C ASP A 122 -12.33 20.34 28.53
N ARG A 123 -12.56 19.81 27.32
CA ARG A 123 -11.57 19.01 26.60
C ARG A 123 -11.56 19.32 25.11
N ASP A 124 -10.35 19.37 24.58
CA ASP A 124 -10.12 19.42 23.15
C ASP A 124 -9.70 18.03 22.69
N VAL A 125 -10.43 17.50 21.72
CA VAL A 125 -10.16 16.19 21.10
C VAL A 125 -9.68 16.44 19.68
N PHE A 126 -8.43 16.09 19.41
CA PHE A 126 -7.85 16.16 18.08
C PHE A 126 -7.90 14.79 17.44
N VAL A 127 -8.63 14.67 16.34
CA VAL A 127 -8.75 13.44 15.56
C VAL A 127 -8.00 13.61 14.25
N PRO A 128 -6.82 12.96 14.09
CA PRO A 128 -6.13 12.96 12.81
C PRO A 128 -6.88 12.08 11.80
N LEU A 129 -7.06 12.61 10.59
CA LEU A 129 -7.74 11.97 9.47
C LEU A 129 -6.87 12.15 8.22
N ASN A 130 -6.44 11.05 7.62
CA ASN A 130 -5.81 11.06 6.31
C ASN A 130 -6.86 10.80 5.24
N LEU A 131 -7.02 11.71 4.29
CA LEU A 131 -7.82 11.48 3.10
C LEU A 131 -6.90 10.94 2.00
N ASN A 132 -6.95 9.64 1.77
CA ASN A 132 -6.14 8.98 0.75
C ASN A 132 -6.90 8.98 -0.57
N VAL A 133 -6.34 9.65 -1.56
CA VAL A 133 -6.90 9.77 -2.90
C VAL A 133 -6.15 8.86 -3.85
N THR A 134 -6.87 7.89 -4.40
CA THR A 134 -6.39 6.93 -5.40
C THR A 134 -7.10 7.16 -6.73
N CYS A 135 -6.46 6.78 -7.83
CA CYS A 135 -7.08 6.75 -9.15
C CYS A 135 -7.36 5.31 -9.53
N ASN A 136 -8.47 4.76 -9.02
CA ASN A 136 -8.75 3.34 -9.15
C ASN A 136 -8.96 2.94 -10.61
N GLY A 137 -8.24 1.92 -11.08
CA GLY A 137 -8.37 1.43 -12.44
C GLY A 137 -7.66 2.30 -13.47
N TRP A 138 -6.78 3.23 -13.06
CA TRP A 138 -6.00 4.08 -13.96
C TRP A 138 -5.28 3.30 -15.07
N GLN A 139 -4.83 2.09 -14.77
CA GLN A 139 -4.14 1.19 -15.71
C GLN A 139 -5.02 0.76 -16.90
N THR A 140 -6.34 0.90 -16.79
CA THR A 140 -7.29 0.63 -17.89
C THR A 140 -7.49 1.83 -18.82
N GLY A 141 -6.93 2.99 -18.47
CA GLY A 141 -7.16 4.26 -19.17
C GLY A 141 -8.50 4.94 -18.85
N VAL A 142 -9.36 4.32 -18.03
CA VAL A 142 -10.68 4.85 -17.62
C VAL A 142 -10.86 4.76 -16.10
N GLY A 143 -9.82 5.13 -15.35
CA GLY A 143 -9.85 5.11 -13.89
C GLY A 143 -10.82 6.13 -13.28
N ASN A 144 -11.11 6.00 -11.99
CA ASN A 144 -11.95 6.93 -11.24
C ASN A 144 -11.29 7.33 -9.92
N LEU A 145 -11.48 8.59 -9.52
CA LEU A 145 -11.00 9.06 -8.23
C LEU A 145 -11.77 8.40 -7.08
N LYS A 146 -11.02 7.91 -6.10
CA LYS A 146 -11.55 7.38 -4.85
C LYS A 146 -10.89 8.09 -3.69
N VAL A 147 -11.67 8.53 -2.71
CA VAL A 147 -11.15 9.12 -1.48
C VAL A 147 -11.47 8.17 -0.32
N ASP A 148 -10.44 7.52 0.21
CA ASP A 148 -10.55 6.64 1.35
C ASP A 148 -10.14 7.38 2.64
N PRO A 149 -11.08 7.64 3.57
CA PRO A 149 -10.75 8.26 4.84
C PRO A 149 -10.09 7.25 5.80
N GLN A 150 -8.92 7.58 6.33
CA GLN A 150 -8.20 6.78 7.32
C GLN A 150 -7.95 7.56 8.61
N PHE A 151 -8.61 7.14 9.68
CA PHE A 151 -8.43 7.73 11.01
C PHE A 151 -7.14 7.26 11.67
N GLY A 152 -6.41 8.22 12.24
CA GLY A 152 -5.40 7.92 13.23
C GLY A 152 -5.98 7.89 14.65
N PRO A 153 -5.15 7.53 15.65
CA PRO A 153 -5.56 7.60 17.04
C PRO A 153 -5.83 9.06 17.45
N PRO A 154 -6.95 9.36 18.14
CA PRO A 154 -7.21 10.70 18.63
C PRO A 154 -6.28 11.04 19.80
N SER A 155 -6.06 12.33 19.99
CA SER A 155 -5.34 12.89 21.14
C SER A 155 -6.22 13.87 21.91
N PHE A 156 -5.93 14.05 23.19
CA PHE A 156 -6.73 14.86 24.11
C PHE A 156 -5.83 15.92 24.73
N GLU A 157 -6.21 17.19 24.62
CA GLU A 157 -5.51 18.30 25.26
C GLU A 157 -6.44 19.12 26.16
N GLY A 158 -5.82 19.87 27.07
CA GLY A 158 -6.48 20.64 28.14
C GLY A 158 -6.50 19.90 29.48
N GLY A 159 -6.70 20.65 30.57
CA GLY A 159 -6.90 20.10 31.93
C GLY A 159 -6.23 20.81 33.11
N SER A 160 -6.86 20.74 34.29
CA SER A 160 -6.26 21.14 35.57
C SER A 160 -5.63 19.96 36.33
N TRP A 161 -4.66 20.23 37.21
CA TRP A 161 -3.91 19.24 38.02
C TRP A 161 -4.75 18.33 38.92
N VAL A 162 -6.07 18.56 39.04
CA VAL A 162 -7.01 17.70 39.78
C VAL A 162 -7.39 16.44 38.98
N GLU A 163 -6.91 16.32 37.73
CA GLU A 163 -7.36 15.34 36.73
C GLU A 163 -6.47 14.09 36.58
N ASP A 164 -5.39 13.95 37.35
CA ASP A 164 -4.49 12.77 37.33
C ASP A 164 -4.98 11.58 38.17
N ALA A 165 -6.28 11.52 38.51
CA ALA A 165 -6.85 10.41 39.26
C ALA A 165 -7.23 9.21 38.36
N PRO A 166 -7.15 7.95 38.85
CA PRO A 166 -7.46 6.74 38.08
C PRO A 166 -8.89 6.65 37.52
N GLY A 167 -9.83 7.49 37.98
CA GLY A 167 -11.16 7.64 37.39
C GLY A 167 -11.15 8.31 36.00
N LEU A 168 -10.12 9.10 35.68
CA LEU A 168 -10.01 9.80 34.40
C LEU A 168 -9.58 8.86 33.25
N ALA A 169 -8.89 7.76 33.55
CA ALA A 169 -8.56 6.73 32.56
C ALA A 169 -9.84 6.06 32.02
N LEU A 170 -10.79 5.75 32.91
CA LEU A 170 -12.10 5.20 32.54
C LEU A 170 -12.95 6.19 31.74
N ILE A 171 -12.87 7.49 32.05
CA ILE A 171 -13.54 8.55 31.27
C ILE A 171 -12.85 8.75 29.91
N LYS A 172 -11.51 8.73 29.86
CA LYS A 172 -10.72 8.76 28.62
C LYS A 172 -11.12 7.60 27.72
N ASP A 173 -11.20 6.39 28.24
CA ASP A 173 -11.57 5.19 27.47
C ASP A 173 -13.04 5.24 27.02
N ALA A 174 -13.97 5.70 27.87
CA ALA A 174 -15.38 5.83 27.52
C ALA A 174 -15.63 6.92 26.47
N VAL A 175 -15.02 8.10 26.61
CA VAL A 175 -15.13 9.20 25.63
C VAL A 175 -14.43 8.82 24.33
N ASN A 176 -13.25 8.18 24.38
CA ASN A 176 -12.55 7.70 23.19
C ASN A 176 -13.37 6.62 22.46
N ALA A 177 -13.97 5.67 23.18
CA ALA A 177 -14.85 4.65 22.60
C ALA A 177 -16.13 5.25 22.01
N GLN A 178 -16.72 6.27 22.64
CA GLN A 178 -17.94 6.90 22.18
C GLN A 178 -17.71 7.87 21.01
N VAL A 179 -16.63 8.65 21.01
CA VAL A 179 -16.24 9.45 19.84
C VAL A 179 -15.95 8.54 18.66
N ARG A 180 -15.23 7.42 18.84
CA ARG A 180 -14.97 6.47 17.75
C ARG A 180 -16.20 5.72 17.26
N SER A 181 -17.15 5.37 18.13
CA SER A 181 -18.36 4.64 17.74
C SER A 181 -19.43 5.55 17.12
N SER A 182 -19.44 6.84 17.47
CA SER A 182 -20.35 7.84 16.89
C SER A 182 -19.78 8.55 15.66
N PHE A 183 -18.45 8.52 15.45
CA PHE A 183 -17.82 9.11 14.27
C PHE A 183 -17.81 8.11 13.11
N ASN A 184 -18.94 8.01 12.40
CA ASN A 184 -19.04 7.22 11.19
C ASN A 184 -18.97 8.16 9.98
N LEU A 185 -17.77 8.36 9.40
CA LEU A 185 -17.70 9.11 8.14
C LEU A 185 -18.48 8.36 7.07
N PRO A 186 -19.39 9.02 6.35
CA PRO A 186 -20.18 8.34 5.36
C PRO A 186 -19.28 7.82 4.23
N ALA A 187 -19.65 6.63 3.73
CA ALA A 187 -19.13 6.03 2.50
C ALA A 187 -19.22 6.97 1.27
N ALA A 188 -19.91 8.12 1.37
CA ALA A 188 -20.00 9.16 0.36
C ALA A 188 -18.65 9.75 -0.07
N MET A 189 -17.60 9.69 0.76
CA MET A 189 -16.25 10.11 0.34
C MET A 189 -15.60 9.08 -0.60
N SER A 190 -16.00 7.81 -0.52
CA SER A 190 -15.31 6.69 -1.19
C SER A 190 -15.38 6.69 -2.72
N GLN A 191 -16.22 7.52 -3.35
CA GLN A 191 -16.33 7.61 -4.81
C GLN A 191 -16.65 9.04 -5.24
N LEU A 192 -15.61 9.78 -5.65
CA LEU A 192 -15.79 10.94 -6.52
C LEU A 192 -15.80 10.39 -7.95
N LEU A 193 -16.95 10.37 -8.62
CA LEU A 193 -17.11 9.81 -9.99
C LEU A 193 -16.36 10.59 -11.09
N SER A 194 -15.29 11.30 -10.73
CA SER A 194 -14.41 11.99 -11.65
C SER A 194 -13.43 10.99 -12.27
N PRO A 195 -13.40 10.86 -13.61
CA PRO A 195 -12.49 9.95 -14.26
C PRO A 195 -11.05 10.48 -14.15
N CYS A 196 -10.07 9.58 -14.09
CA CYS A 196 -8.66 9.95 -13.93
C CYS A 196 -7.72 8.92 -14.57
N VAL A 197 -6.52 9.36 -14.94
CA VAL A 197 -5.43 8.49 -15.43
C VAL A 197 -4.07 8.76 -14.79
N SER A 198 -3.90 9.90 -14.13
CA SER A 198 -2.67 10.32 -13.46
C SER A 198 -2.98 10.92 -12.09
N LEU A 199 -1.98 10.99 -11.21
CA LEU A 199 -2.08 11.69 -9.93
C LEU A 199 -0.86 12.56 -9.67
N GLY A 200 -1.08 13.69 -9.01
CA GLY A 200 -0.06 14.62 -8.60
C GLY A 200 -0.53 15.55 -7.49
N VAL A 201 0.37 16.41 -7.04
CA VAL A 201 0.10 17.39 -6.00
C VAL A 201 0.54 18.78 -6.43
N ALA A 202 -0.30 19.77 -6.16
CA ALA A 202 0.11 21.16 -6.04
C ALA A 202 0.34 21.45 -4.56
N GLN A 203 1.60 21.62 -4.15
CA GLN A 203 1.92 21.95 -2.77
C GLN A 203 1.50 23.38 -2.44
N GLY A 204 0.94 23.55 -1.25
CA GLY A 204 0.64 24.86 -0.70
C GLY A 204 1.87 25.50 -0.08
N THR A 205 1.72 26.76 0.32
CA THR A 205 2.76 27.57 0.97
C THR A 205 2.80 27.41 2.50
N GLY A 206 1.82 26.71 3.08
CA GLY A 206 1.75 26.45 4.51
C GLY A 206 0.52 25.64 4.93
N PRO A 207 0.33 25.42 6.25
CA PRO A 207 -0.88 24.81 6.79
C PRO A 207 -2.13 25.62 6.40
N ASN A 208 -3.23 24.92 6.12
CA ASN A 208 -4.52 25.47 5.74
C ASN A 208 -4.53 26.28 4.42
N ASP A 209 -3.53 26.08 3.55
CA ASP A 209 -3.51 26.69 2.22
C ASP A 209 -4.58 26.06 1.32
N LYS A 210 -5.70 26.77 1.12
CA LYS A 210 -6.83 26.29 0.32
C LYS A 210 -6.49 26.09 -1.16
N PHE A 211 -5.39 26.66 -1.64
CA PHE A 211 -4.88 26.50 -2.99
C PHE A 211 -3.99 25.26 -3.14
N ALA A 212 -3.63 24.58 -2.05
CA ALA A 212 -3.10 23.23 -2.15
C ALA A 212 -4.16 22.33 -2.79
N ALA A 213 -3.75 21.52 -3.75
CA ALA A 213 -4.68 20.73 -4.54
C ALA A 213 -4.10 19.38 -4.95
N ILE A 214 -5.00 18.44 -5.13
CA ILE A 214 -4.72 17.16 -5.74
C ILE A 214 -4.94 17.33 -7.24
N LEU A 215 -3.95 16.98 -8.04
CA LEU A 215 -3.97 17.16 -9.49
C LEU A 215 -4.16 15.81 -10.18
N PHE A 216 -4.95 15.80 -11.25
CA PHE A 216 -5.18 14.61 -12.07
C PHE A 216 -5.48 15.00 -13.52
N ASP A 217 -5.08 14.13 -14.45
CA ASP A 217 -5.46 14.23 -15.85
C ASP A 217 -6.75 13.41 -16.08
N LEU A 218 -7.70 13.96 -16.84
CA LEU A 218 -8.87 13.22 -17.32
C LEU A 218 -8.42 12.23 -18.41
N PRO A 219 -9.10 11.09 -18.59
CA PRO A 219 -8.90 10.24 -19.76
C PRO A 219 -9.04 11.09 -21.03
N PRO A 220 -8.18 10.89 -22.04
CA PRO A 220 -8.33 11.58 -23.31
C PRO A 220 -9.74 11.32 -23.85
N THR A 221 -10.58 12.36 -23.90
CA THR A 221 -11.87 12.26 -24.57
C THR A 221 -11.60 11.92 -26.02
N THR A 222 -12.37 11.00 -26.58
CA THR A 222 -12.31 10.57 -28.00
C THR A 222 -12.57 11.71 -29.01
N GLY A 223 -12.62 12.96 -28.58
CA GLY A 223 -12.63 14.13 -29.43
C GLY A 223 -11.98 15.32 -28.73
N GLY A 224 -10.92 15.87 -29.37
CA GLY A 224 -10.64 17.31 -29.33
C GLY A 224 -9.72 17.84 -28.23
N GLY A 225 -8.49 17.34 -28.14
CA GLY A 225 -7.36 18.03 -27.48
C GLY A 225 -6.07 17.60 -28.17
N PRO A 226 -5.00 18.43 -28.20
CA PRO A 226 -3.80 18.10 -28.95
C PRO A 226 -3.15 16.87 -28.34
N THR A 227 -3.45 15.73 -28.93
CA THR A 227 -2.69 14.50 -28.81
C THR A 227 -1.24 14.87 -29.07
N ARG A 228 -0.44 15.00 -28.01
CA ARG A 228 1.00 14.82 -28.14
C ARG A 228 1.16 13.42 -28.73
N GLY A 229 1.48 13.38 -30.01
CA GLY A 229 1.43 12.19 -30.85
C GLY A 229 2.12 11.03 -30.16
N HIS A 230 1.32 10.14 -29.57
CA HIS A 230 1.75 8.76 -29.40
C HIS A 230 1.57 8.11 -30.76
N LEU A 231 2.71 7.74 -31.34
CA LEU A 231 2.83 6.96 -32.56
C LEU A 231 1.75 5.88 -32.63
N GLY A 232 0.78 6.09 -33.51
CA GLY A 232 0.02 5.06 -34.20
C GLY A 232 -1.20 4.51 -33.46
N ASP A 233 -2.36 4.72 -34.08
CA ASP A 233 -3.29 3.62 -34.35
C ASP A 233 -2.51 2.46 -35.01
N VAL A 234 -1.80 1.69 -34.19
CA VAL A 234 -1.21 0.43 -34.64
C VAL A 234 -2.23 -0.65 -34.36
N THR A 235 -2.73 -1.26 -35.44
CA THR A 235 -3.62 -2.41 -35.41
C THR A 235 -3.03 -3.51 -34.51
N GLY A 236 -3.91 -4.26 -33.83
CA GLY A 236 -3.63 -5.01 -32.58
C GLY A 236 -2.50 -6.05 -32.56
N ALA A 237 -1.72 -6.23 -33.63
CA ALA A 237 -0.53 -7.08 -33.68
C ALA A 237 0.80 -6.36 -33.34
N LEU A 238 0.81 -5.02 -33.29
CA LEU A 238 2.02 -4.22 -33.05
C LEU A 238 1.97 -3.41 -31.74
N LYS A 239 0.92 -3.58 -30.93
CA LYS A 239 0.90 -2.99 -29.58
C LYS A 239 1.90 -3.76 -28.72
N PRO A 240 2.91 -3.08 -28.16
CA PRO A 240 3.86 -3.75 -27.30
C PRO A 240 3.11 -4.39 -26.13
N HIS A 241 3.51 -5.59 -25.72
CA HIS A 241 2.93 -6.26 -24.56
C HIS A 241 3.97 -7.14 -23.87
N ILE A 242 3.79 -7.33 -22.56
CA ILE A 242 4.56 -8.27 -21.76
C ILE A 242 3.66 -9.45 -21.46
N THR A 243 4.15 -10.67 -21.68
CA THR A 243 3.45 -11.89 -21.33
C THR A 243 4.23 -12.63 -20.26
N VAL A 244 3.59 -12.89 -19.13
CA VAL A 244 4.10 -13.73 -18.04
C VAL A 244 3.36 -15.07 -18.07
N THR A 245 4.10 -16.15 -18.27
CA THR A 245 3.59 -17.52 -18.32
C THR A 245 4.08 -18.28 -17.10
N TYR A 246 3.16 -18.73 -16.24
CA TYR A 246 3.48 -19.52 -15.06
C TYR A 246 3.64 -20.99 -15.45
N ILE A 247 4.77 -21.60 -15.09
CA ILE A 247 5.18 -22.93 -15.60
C ILE A 247 4.99 -24.00 -14.55
N SER A 248 5.59 -23.81 -13.38
CA SER A 248 5.56 -24.82 -12.33
C SER A 248 5.71 -24.20 -10.95
N LEU A 249 5.16 -24.88 -9.96
CA LEU A 249 5.38 -24.60 -8.55
C LEU A 249 6.03 -25.83 -7.92
N LYS A 250 7.20 -25.64 -7.32
CA LYS A 250 7.88 -26.66 -6.55
C LYS A 250 7.73 -26.37 -5.07
N ARG A 251 7.40 -27.39 -4.28
CA ARG A 251 7.43 -27.31 -2.83
C ARG A 251 8.82 -27.67 -2.32
N LEU A 252 9.43 -26.78 -1.56
CA LEU A 252 10.73 -26.99 -0.97
C LEU A 252 10.64 -27.86 0.28
N VAL A 253 11.80 -28.28 0.77
CA VAL A 253 11.98 -28.99 2.04
C VAL A 253 12.48 -27.98 3.06
N ALA A 254 11.82 -27.88 4.22
CA ALA A 254 12.35 -27.20 5.39
C ALA A 254 12.57 -28.22 6.51
N HIS A 255 13.57 -29.06 6.30
CA HIS A 255 14.05 -29.94 7.34
C HIS A 255 15.28 -29.31 8.00
N THR A 256 15.19 -29.21 9.33
CA THR A 256 16.24 -28.90 10.31
C THR A 256 16.49 -27.43 10.64
N LEU A 257 15.70 -26.93 11.60
CA LEU A 257 16.27 -26.12 12.68
C LEU A 257 17.16 -26.99 13.58
N PRO A 258 18.10 -26.42 14.35
CA PRO A 258 18.80 -27.15 15.40
C PRO A 258 17.77 -27.82 16.33
N GLY A 259 17.69 -29.16 16.29
CA GLY A 259 16.69 -29.94 17.05
C GLY A 259 15.76 -30.85 16.23
N GLY A 260 15.85 -30.84 14.89
CA GLY A 260 15.15 -31.83 14.05
C GLY A 260 13.62 -31.69 13.97
N THR A 261 13.07 -30.58 14.46
CA THR A 261 11.63 -30.31 14.39
C THR A 261 11.24 -29.92 12.97
N VAL A 262 10.25 -30.61 12.41
CA VAL A 262 9.64 -30.25 11.12
C VAL A 262 8.81 -28.98 11.30
N LEU A 263 9.05 -27.98 10.46
CA LEU A 263 8.41 -26.66 10.58
C LEU A 263 6.97 -26.62 10.02
N TYR A 264 6.58 -27.60 9.18
CA TYR A 264 5.26 -27.62 8.56
C TYR A 264 4.74 -29.02 8.23
N GLN A 265 3.46 -29.09 7.86
CA GLN A 265 2.79 -30.34 7.47
C GLN A 265 3.44 -30.92 6.21
N PRO A 266 3.78 -32.22 6.15
CA PRO A 266 4.44 -32.83 4.98
C PRO A 266 3.56 -32.79 3.71
N THR A 267 2.27 -32.46 3.82
CA THR A 267 1.33 -32.24 2.72
C THR A 267 0.50 -30.99 3.01
N GLU A 268 0.35 -30.10 2.03
CA GLU A 268 -0.44 -28.86 2.16
C GLU A 268 -1.40 -28.72 0.98
N ASN A 269 -2.63 -28.27 1.27
CA ASN A 269 -3.60 -27.83 0.27
C ASN A 269 -3.49 -26.31 0.14
N ILE A 270 -3.16 -25.85 -1.07
CA ILE A 270 -2.88 -24.45 -1.34
C ILE A 270 -3.59 -23.96 -2.60
N VAL A 271 -3.76 -22.64 -2.69
CA VAL A 271 -4.10 -21.92 -3.91
C VAL A 271 -3.00 -20.91 -4.17
N LEU A 272 -2.42 -20.94 -5.37
CA LEU A 272 -1.46 -19.94 -5.81
C LEU A 272 -2.22 -18.78 -6.44
N ASP A 273 -2.05 -17.58 -5.87
CA ASP A 273 -2.55 -16.33 -6.42
C ASP A 273 -1.37 -15.48 -6.88
N THR A 274 -1.38 -15.06 -8.13
CA THR A 274 -0.27 -14.35 -8.76
C THR A 274 -0.72 -13.06 -9.40
N TYR A 275 0.15 -12.07 -9.38
CA TYR A 275 -0.04 -10.80 -10.06
C TYR A 275 1.14 -10.55 -10.98
N ALA A 276 0.86 -10.19 -12.23
CA ALA A 276 1.83 -9.53 -13.09
C ALA A 276 1.31 -8.10 -13.31
N ASP A 277 1.95 -7.15 -12.65
CA ASP A 277 1.36 -5.84 -12.34
C ASP A 277 -0.07 -6.02 -11.80
N PHE A 278 -1.07 -5.34 -12.36
CA PHE A 278 -2.46 -5.46 -11.92
C PHE A 278 -3.21 -6.66 -12.52
N THR A 279 -2.53 -7.52 -13.30
CA THR A 279 -3.17 -8.68 -13.94
C THR A 279 -3.09 -9.90 -13.02
N GLN A 280 -4.20 -10.21 -12.36
CA GLN A 280 -4.30 -11.34 -11.44
C GLN A 280 -4.53 -12.68 -12.17
N ARG A 281 -3.90 -13.74 -11.68
CA ARG A 281 -4.14 -15.13 -12.07
C ARG A 281 -4.12 -16.03 -10.84
N VAL A 282 -5.11 -16.90 -10.76
CA VAL A 282 -5.27 -17.83 -9.63
C VAL A 282 -5.21 -19.26 -10.15
N SER A 283 -4.49 -20.14 -9.46
CA SER A 283 -4.46 -21.57 -9.78
C SER A 283 -5.74 -22.26 -9.30
N SER A 284 -5.98 -23.48 -9.80
CA SER A 284 -6.85 -24.42 -9.06
C SER A 284 -6.21 -24.77 -7.71
N ALA A 285 -6.98 -25.35 -6.79
CA ALA A 285 -6.42 -25.93 -5.58
C ALA A 285 -5.34 -26.97 -5.92
N LEU A 286 -4.23 -26.93 -5.20
CA LEU A 286 -3.07 -27.79 -5.36
C LEU A 286 -2.81 -28.51 -4.04
N THR A 287 -2.61 -29.83 -4.11
CA THR A 287 -2.14 -30.62 -2.97
C THR A 287 -0.67 -30.98 -3.23
N LEU A 288 0.24 -30.45 -2.42
CA LEU A 288 1.68 -30.64 -2.61
C LEU A 288 2.32 -31.29 -1.40
N LYS A 289 3.20 -32.27 -1.65
CA LYS A 289 4.16 -32.79 -0.68
C LYS A 289 5.52 -32.14 -0.85
N GLU A 290 6.39 -32.26 0.14
CA GLU A 290 7.77 -31.78 -0.01
C GLU A 290 8.46 -32.39 -1.24
N ASN A 291 9.21 -31.57 -1.97
CA ASN A 291 9.84 -31.86 -3.26
C ASN A 291 8.89 -32.11 -4.43
N ASP A 292 7.57 -32.06 -4.23
CA ASP A 292 6.64 -32.15 -5.35
C ASP A 292 6.81 -30.92 -6.26
N VAL A 293 6.79 -31.18 -7.56
CA VAL A 293 6.73 -30.16 -8.60
C VAL A 293 5.42 -30.36 -9.34
N VAL A 294 4.60 -29.33 -9.39
CA VAL A 294 3.36 -29.33 -10.16
C VAL A 294 3.48 -28.35 -11.33
N THR A 295 3.01 -28.78 -12.50
CA THR A 295 2.86 -27.88 -13.65
C THR A 295 1.64 -26.98 -13.44
N LEU A 296 1.81 -25.69 -13.66
CA LEU A 296 0.74 -24.70 -13.52
C LEU A 296 -0.01 -24.56 -14.85
N ASN A 297 -1.26 -24.99 -14.86
CA ASN A 297 -2.14 -24.82 -16.02
C ASN A 297 -2.94 -23.50 -15.90
N MET A 298 -2.23 -22.39 -15.72
CA MET A 298 -2.82 -21.06 -15.57
C MET A 298 -2.75 -20.30 -16.89
N PRO A 299 -3.77 -19.52 -17.26
CA PRO A 299 -3.67 -18.66 -18.44
C PRO A 299 -2.59 -17.59 -18.19
N PRO A 300 -1.80 -17.22 -19.22
CA PRO A 300 -0.76 -16.23 -19.05
C PRO A 300 -1.34 -14.87 -18.65
N ALA A 301 -0.54 -14.08 -17.93
CA ALA A 301 -0.84 -12.68 -17.66
C ALA A 301 -0.27 -11.83 -18.81
N VAL A 302 -1.14 -11.08 -19.50
CA VAL A 302 -0.76 -10.22 -20.62
C VAL A 302 -0.95 -8.78 -20.21
N ILE A 303 0.15 -8.04 -20.16
CA ILE A 303 0.22 -6.64 -19.75
C ILE A 303 0.32 -5.77 -20.99
N GLN A 304 -0.56 -4.77 -21.07
CA GLN A 304 -0.63 -3.81 -22.15
C GLN A 304 -0.21 -2.42 -21.65
N PRO A 305 0.19 -1.50 -22.55
CA PRO A 305 0.39 -0.09 -22.19
C PRO A 305 -0.86 0.46 -21.48
N PRO A 306 -0.70 1.35 -20.48
CA PRO A 306 0.49 2.18 -20.19
C PRO A 306 1.49 1.59 -19.17
N LEU A 307 1.35 0.33 -18.75
CA LEU A 307 2.12 -0.31 -17.67
C LEU A 307 3.57 -0.67 -18.07
N PHE A 308 4.41 0.34 -18.36
CA PHE A 308 5.75 0.13 -18.94
C PHE A 308 6.89 0.83 -18.18
N ASP A 309 6.72 1.17 -16.90
CA ASP A 309 7.84 1.64 -16.08
C ASP A 309 8.74 0.47 -15.63
N LYS A 310 8.11 -0.56 -15.08
CA LYS A 310 8.71 -1.81 -14.62
C LYS A 310 7.63 -2.89 -14.59
N LEU A 311 8.05 -4.14 -14.69
CA LEU A 311 7.21 -5.31 -14.44
C LEU A 311 7.40 -5.74 -13.00
N VAL A 312 6.31 -5.92 -12.28
CA VAL A 312 6.30 -6.54 -10.95
C VAL A 312 5.54 -7.85 -11.02
N VAL A 313 6.19 -8.95 -10.63
CA VAL A 313 5.55 -10.26 -10.51
C VAL A 313 5.43 -10.60 -9.04
N ILE A 314 4.22 -10.80 -8.53
CA ILE A 314 3.93 -11.17 -7.14
C ILE A 314 3.34 -12.57 -7.13
N ALA A 315 3.73 -13.40 -6.18
CA ALA A 315 3.17 -14.71 -5.94
C ALA A 315 2.79 -14.85 -4.47
N ASN A 316 1.56 -15.26 -4.23
CA ASN A 316 0.97 -15.51 -2.92
C ASN A 316 0.54 -16.96 -2.82
N VAL A 317 0.98 -17.64 -1.76
CA VAL A 317 0.48 -18.98 -1.43
C VAL A 317 -0.55 -18.85 -0.33
N ASN A 318 -1.79 -19.22 -0.66
CA ASN A 318 -2.91 -19.27 0.26
C ASN A 318 -3.10 -20.71 0.74
N GLN A 319 -3.02 -20.95 2.04
CA GLN A 319 -3.23 -22.29 2.59
C GLN A 319 -4.69 -22.48 3.01
N GLU A 320 -5.33 -23.56 2.56
CA GLU A 320 -6.70 -23.86 2.95
C GLU A 320 -6.79 -24.14 4.46
N GLY A 321 -7.64 -23.39 5.17
CA GLY A 321 -7.87 -23.55 6.61
C GLY A 321 -6.94 -22.74 7.52
N ALA A 322 -5.93 -22.03 6.99
CA ALA A 322 -5.12 -21.08 7.76
C ALA A 322 -5.61 -19.65 7.51
N SER A 323 -6.16 -18.99 8.54
CA SER A 323 -6.94 -17.77 8.38
C SER A 323 -6.18 -16.44 8.45
N SER A 324 -4.84 -16.39 8.41
CA SER A 324 -4.18 -15.09 8.67
C SER A 324 -2.81 -14.80 8.06
N ILE A 325 -2.14 -15.72 7.38
CA ILE A 325 -0.82 -15.42 6.79
C ILE A 325 -0.78 -15.98 5.37
N GLN A 326 -0.74 -15.07 4.39
CA GLN A 326 -0.39 -15.41 3.01
C GLN A 326 1.13 -15.33 2.88
N ASP A 327 1.72 -16.36 2.28
CA ASP A 327 3.16 -16.35 2.01
C ASP A 327 3.39 -15.69 0.65
N SER A 328 3.97 -14.49 0.70
CA SER A 328 4.12 -13.64 -0.48
C SER A 328 5.59 -13.41 -0.81
N ALA A 329 5.90 -13.38 -2.10
CA ALA A 329 7.17 -12.91 -2.63
C ALA A 329 6.93 -12.17 -3.95
N PHE A 330 7.90 -11.37 -4.36
CA PHE A 330 7.83 -10.65 -5.63
C PHE A 330 9.19 -10.50 -6.29
N ASP A 331 9.16 -10.38 -7.62
CA ASP A 331 10.28 -9.96 -8.45
C ASP A 331 9.96 -8.62 -9.13
N VAL A 332 11.01 -7.85 -9.43
CA VAL A 332 10.90 -6.55 -10.11
C VAL A 332 11.86 -6.51 -11.28
N PHE A 333 11.34 -6.22 -12.45
CA PHE A 333 12.12 -6.09 -13.68
C PHE A 333 11.98 -4.69 -14.26
N PRO A 334 13.05 -3.87 -14.24
CA PRO A 334 12.97 -2.52 -14.77
C PRO A 334 12.84 -2.53 -16.29
N GLN A 335 12.21 -1.48 -16.85
CA GLN A 335 12.16 -1.28 -18.31
C GLN A 335 13.56 -1.25 -18.94
N THR A 336 14.59 -0.74 -18.25
CA THR A 336 15.97 -0.69 -18.73
C THR A 336 16.59 -2.08 -18.98
N ALA A 337 16.08 -3.11 -18.31
CA ALA A 337 16.45 -4.51 -18.54
C ALA A 337 15.47 -5.21 -19.50
N ASN A 338 14.70 -4.46 -20.29
CA ASN A 338 13.65 -4.96 -21.17
C ASN A 338 12.65 -5.86 -20.44
N TYR A 339 12.33 -5.52 -19.19
CA TYR A 339 11.45 -6.29 -18.30
C TYR A 339 11.93 -7.73 -18.01
N GLY A 340 13.22 -8.02 -18.20
CA GLY A 340 13.81 -9.31 -17.87
C GLY A 340 13.22 -10.46 -18.68
N PRO A 341 13.43 -10.52 -20.01
CA PRO A 341 12.92 -11.63 -20.81
C PRO A 341 13.61 -12.95 -20.45
N GLY A 342 12.89 -14.07 -20.55
CA GLY A 342 13.39 -15.41 -20.30
C GLY A 342 12.76 -16.08 -19.08
N ARG A 343 13.40 -17.15 -18.62
CA ARG A 343 12.94 -17.97 -17.49
C ARG A 343 13.44 -17.44 -16.16
N HIS A 344 12.55 -17.36 -15.19
CA HIS A 344 12.83 -16.92 -13.83
C HIS A 344 12.29 -17.91 -12.80
N THR A 345 12.85 -17.83 -11.60
CA THR A 345 12.41 -18.60 -10.44
C THR A 345 12.29 -17.66 -9.25
N LEU A 346 11.08 -17.58 -8.69
CA LEU A 346 10.75 -16.79 -7.51
C LEU A 346 10.64 -17.72 -6.30
N GLN A 347 11.44 -17.46 -5.27
CA GLN A 347 11.37 -18.19 -4.00
C GLN A 347 10.37 -17.52 -3.07
N ILE A 348 9.37 -18.27 -2.63
CA ILE A 348 8.33 -17.83 -1.70
C ILE A 348 8.70 -18.33 -0.31
N THR A 349 8.95 -17.40 0.61
CA THR A 349 9.30 -17.71 2.00
C THR A 349 8.06 -17.76 2.88
N LYS A 350 8.01 -18.77 3.74
CA LYS A 350 6.99 -18.90 4.76
C LYS A 350 7.52 -18.46 6.12
N THR A 351 6.66 -17.80 6.89
CA THR A 351 6.99 -17.26 8.21
C THR A 351 6.43 -18.13 9.32
N TYR A 352 7.27 -18.45 10.31
CA TYR A 352 6.88 -19.28 11.45
C TYR A 352 7.29 -18.66 12.77
N SER A 353 6.47 -18.87 13.79
CA SER A 353 6.84 -18.60 15.17
C SER A 353 7.43 -19.87 15.78
N GLN A 354 8.73 -19.86 16.04
CA GLN A 354 9.41 -20.88 16.81
C GLN A 354 9.18 -20.60 18.31
N PRO A 355 8.64 -21.56 19.08
CA PRO A 355 8.45 -21.38 20.53
C PRO A 355 9.80 -21.24 21.25
N PRO A 356 9.84 -20.63 22.45
CA PRO A 356 11.06 -20.53 23.25
C PRO A 356 11.77 -21.87 23.42
N GLY A 357 13.09 -21.86 23.38
CA GLY A 357 13.92 -23.07 23.36
C GLY A 357 15.30 -22.86 23.98
N PRO A 358 16.16 -23.89 23.97
CA PRO A 358 17.52 -23.76 24.49
C PRO A 358 18.28 -22.62 23.79
N GLY A 359 18.69 -21.60 24.55
CA GLY A 359 19.41 -20.43 24.01
C GLY A 359 18.53 -19.22 23.66
N HIS A 360 17.20 -19.31 23.76
CA HIS A 360 16.32 -18.15 23.56
C HIS A 360 15.05 -18.23 24.43
N THR A 361 14.81 -17.19 25.24
CA THR A 361 13.68 -17.12 26.18
C THR A 361 12.40 -16.55 25.57
N LYS A 362 12.47 -16.04 24.33
CA LYS A 362 11.33 -15.48 23.59
C LYS A 362 11.07 -16.31 22.32
N PRO A 363 9.82 -16.36 21.82
CA PRO A 363 9.54 -16.90 20.51
C PRO A 363 10.37 -16.19 19.45
N LEU A 364 10.87 -16.94 18.47
CA LEU A 364 11.62 -16.39 17.34
C LEU A 364 10.74 -16.46 16.09
N ILE A 365 10.76 -15.41 15.28
CA ILE A 365 10.17 -15.46 13.95
C ILE A 365 11.24 -15.97 13.00
N VAL A 366 10.95 -17.07 12.32
CA VAL A 366 11.86 -17.73 11.38
C VAL A 366 11.23 -17.67 10.00
N HIS A 367 12.04 -17.31 9.01
CA HIS A 367 11.66 -17.30 7.60
C HIS A 367 12.39 -18.42 6.87
N VAL A 368 11.65 -19.24 6.14
CA VAL A 368 12.24 -20.35 5.38
C VAL A 368 11.64 -20.39 3.97
N PRO A 369 12.47 -20.54 2.92
CA PRO A 369 11.97 -20.83 1.57
C PRO A 369 11.07 -22.08 1.60
N ALA A 370 9.81 -21.92 1.20
CA ALA A 370 8.82 -22.98 1.22
C ALA A 370 8.38 -23.41 -0.18
N TYR A 371 8.43 -22.49 -1.15
CA TYR A 371 8.06 -22.78 -2.54
C TYR A 371 8.99 -22.08 -3.54
N GLU A 372 9.08 -22.65 -4.73
CA GLU A 372 9.75 -22.09 -5.91
C GLU A 372 8.76 -22.03 -7.07
N LEU A 373 8.39 -20.81 -7.48
CA LEU A 373 7.57 -20.56 -8.66
C LEU A 373 8.49 -20.36 -9.87
N THR A 374 8.34 -21.16 -10.91
CA THR A 374 9.01 -20.95 -12.19
C THR A 374 8.06 -20.31 -13.20
N TYR A 375 8.50 -19.24 -13.85
CA TYR A 375 7.72 -18.52 -14.86
C TYR A 375 8.61 -18.00 -15.99
N ASP A 376 8.03 -17.82 -17.17
CA ASP A 376 8.70 -17.23 -18.33
C ASP A 376 8.12 -15.83 -18.60
N VAL A 377 9.00 -14.86 -18.83
CA VAL A 377 8.64 -13.51 -19.24
C VAL A 377 9.02 -13.32 -20.71
N SER A 378 8.08 -12.83 -21.51
CA SER A 378 8.34 -12.44 -22.89
C SER A 378 7.82 -11.03 -23.16
N TYR A 379 8.62 -10.25 -23.88
CA TYR A 379 8.24 -8.92 -24.35
C TYR A 379 8.15 -8.95 -25.86
N GLN A 380 6.99 -8.59 -26.40
CA GLN A 380 6.80 -8.38 -27.83
C GLN A 380 6.55 -6.89 -28.06
N GLY A 381 7.55 -6.19 -28.58
CA GLY A 381 7.54 -4.76 -28.87
C GLY A 381 8.86 -4.34 -29.51
N LEU A 382 8.94 -3.14 -30.07
CA LEU A 382 10.23 -2.58 -30.50
C LEU A 382 11.11 -2.40 -29.25
N PRO A 383 12.40 -2.78 -29.27
CA PRO A 383 13.29 -2.56 -28.14
C PRO A 383 13.31 -1.07 -27.77
N VAL A 384 13.19 -0.77 -26.47
CA VAL A 384 13.23 0.61 -25.97
C VAL A 384 14.66 1.13 -26.06
N ILE A 385 15.02 1.67 -27.22
CA ILE A 385 16.29 2.36 -27.43
C ILE A 385 16.12 3.79 -26.91
N ARG A 386 16.73 4.14 -25.78
CA ARG A 386 16.92 5.56 -25.45
C ARG A 386 17.97 6.12 -26.39
N VAL A 387 17.57 7.07 -27.23
CA VAL A 387 18.51 8.06 -27.77
C VAL A 387 18.94 8.89 -26.55
N GLN A 388 20.24 8.85 -26.24
CA GLN A 388 20.84 9.60 -25.14
C GLN A 388 20.69 11.10 -25.33
#